data_AF-A3VER8-F1
#
_entry.id   AF-A3VER8-F1
#
_cell.length_a   1.000
_cell.length_b   1.000
_cell.length_c   1.000
_cell.angle_alpha   90.00
_cell.angle_beta   90.00
_cell.angle_gamma   90.00
#
_symmetry.space_group_name_H-M   'P 1'
#
loop_
_entity.id
_entity.type
_entity.pdbx_description
1 polymer ?
#
loop_
_entity_poly.entity_id
_entity_poly.type
_entity_poly.pdbx_seq_one_letter_code
_entity_poly.pdbx_strand_id
1 'polypeptide(L)'
;MFRTILCALAVASFAGAVRADEAGTLTLDIAGETHSFTLWTDQSDWSGSETYASVNIYARPETDATREAYGILTLGFEVAGGSANAPEASLTRIDGDERVKLYSTDDAGGLSITPDTASVSGEELTISGSFAGEMGISENYGRDIDLNDPLAVSGTFDVVLGPVE
;
A
#
# COMPACT_ATOMS: atom_id res chain seq x y z
N MET A 1 47.86 -19.79 42.64
CA MET A 1 47.31 -18.87 41.61
C MET A 1 46.44 -19.71 40.67
N PHE A 2 45.11 -19.67 40.84
CA PHE A 2 44.17 -20.41 39.99
C PHE A 2 43.81 -19.53 38.78
N ARG A 3 44.05 -20.04 37.57
CA ARG A 3 43.68 -19.40 36.30
C ARG A 3 42.35 -20.00 35.83
N THR A 4 41.29 -19.21 35.85
CA THR A 4 39.99 -19.56 35.27
C THR A 4 40.04 -19.28 33.77
N ILE A 5 39.89 -20.30 32.93
CA ILE A 5 39.72 -20.14 31.48
C ILE A 5 38.21 -20.17 31.21
N LEU A 6 37.64 -19.06 30.73
CA LEU A 6 36.29 -19.01 30.19
C LEU A 6 36.30 -19.65 28.78
N CYS A 7 35.54 -20.72 28.60
CA CYS A 7 35.17 -21.21 27.26
C CYS A 7 34.01 -20.35 26.73
N ALA A 8 34.23 -19.68 25.60
CA ALA A 8 33.18 -18.96 24.87
C ALA A 8 32.27 -19.96 24.14
N LEU A 9 30.97 -19.89 24.40
CA LEU A 9 29.94 -20.66 23.69
C LEU A 9 29.46 -19.81 22.51
N ALA A 10 29.82 -20.19 21.29
CA ALA A 10 29.27 -19.59 20.08
C ALA A 10 27.88 -20.18 19.82
N VAL A 11 26.84 -19.37 20.01
CA VAL A 11 25.47 -19.72 19.60
C VAL A 11 25.35 -19.37 18.11
N ALA A 12 25.30 -20.39 17.25
CA ALA A 12 24.96 -20.22 15.85
C ALA A 12 23.45 -19.99 15.75
N SER A 13 23.04 -18.75 15.54
CA SER A 13 21.66 -18.39 15.23
C SER A 13 21.34 -18.84 13.79
N PHE A 14 20.59 -19.92 13.65
CA PHE A 14 19.93 -20.24 12.39
C PHE A 14 18.82 -19.20 12.19
N ALA A 15 19.11 -18.15 11.41
CA ALA A 15 18.08 -17.29 10.85
C ALA A 15 17.35 -18.10 9.77
N GLY A 16 16.27 -18.79 10.15
CA GLY A 16 15.32 -19.29 9.16
C GLY A 16 14.72 -18.10 8.44
N ALA A 17 14.78 -18.09 7.11
CA ALA A 17 14.01 -17.16 6.30
C ALA A 17 12.53 -17.42 6.60
N VAL A 18 11.94 -16.55 7.42
CA VAL A 18 10.49 -16.45 7.55
C VAL A 18 10.02 -16.00 6.17
N ARG A 19 9.34 -16.88 5.43
CA ARG A 19 8.50 -16.46 4.32
C ARG A 19 7.41 -15.58 4.90
N ALA A 20 7.27 -14.37 4.38
CA ALA A 20 6.24 -13.47 4.85
C ALA A 20 5.00 -13.79 4.03
N ASP A 21 4.03 -14.49 4.62
CA ASP A 21 2.75 -14.76 3.95
C ASP A 21 2.16 -13.43 3.45
N GLU A 22 1.60 -13.42 2.24
CA GLU A 22 0.94 -12.24 1.66
C GLU A 22 -0.05 -11.65 2.66
N ALA A 23 0.19 -10.40 3.04
CA ALA A 23 -0.55 -9.71 4.07
C ALA A 23 -0.14 -8.25 4.10
N GLY A 24 -0.94 -7.42 4.77
CA GLY A 24 -0.54 -6.05 5.01
C GLY A 24 -1.69 -5.19 5.45
N THR A 25 -1.34 -3.98 5.86
CA THR A 25 -2.29 -2.98 6.34
C THR A 25 -2.01 -1.65 5.69
N LEU A 26 -3.08 -0.88 5.51
CA LEU A 26 -3.01 0.50 5.06
C LEU A 26 -3.77 1.37 6.05
N THR A 27 -3.29 2.58 6.24
CA THR A 27 -4.06 3.66 6.88
C THR A 27 -4.45 4.68 5.84
N LEU A 28 -5.62 5.28 6.02
CA LEU A 28 -6.16 6.32 5.17
C LEU A 28 -6.75 7.43 6.05
N ASP A 29 -6.16 8.60 5.99
CA ASP A 29 -6.61 9.81 6.65
C ASP A 29 -7.51 10.61 5.72
N ILE A 30 -8.75 10.87 6.16
CA ILE A 30 -9.73 11.67 5.43
C ILE A 30 -10.36 12.65 6.41
N ALA A 31 -10.35 13.94 6.06
CA ALA A 31 -10.93 15.00 6.90
C ALA A 31 -10.43 15.00 8.37
N GLY A 32 -9.20 14.52 8.61
CA GLY A 32 -8.59 14.42 9.93
C GLY A 32 -8.98 13.18 10.74
N GLU A 33 -9.71 12.24 10.14
CA GLU A 33 -10.01 10.93 10.72
C GLU A 33 -9.17 9.84 10.04
N THR A 34 -8.55 8.97 10.83
CA THR A 34 -7.75 7.85 10.35
C THR A 34 -8.60 6.58 10.27
N HIS A 35 -8.57 5.94 9.11
CA HIS A 35 -9.28 4.70 8.84
C HIS A 35 -8.30 3.57 8.51
N SER A 36 -8.52 2.39 9.11
CA SER A 36 -7.71 1.20 8.84
C SER A 36 -8.28 0.33 7.74
N PHE A 37 -7.39 -0.16 6.88
CA PHE A 37 -7.67 -1.08 5.80
C PHE A 37 -6.72 -2.28 5.87
N THR A 38 -7.20 -3.43 5.42
CA THR A 38 -6.41 -4.66 5.29
C THR A 38 -6.22 -4.97 3.81
N LEU A 39 -5.02 -5.44 3.46
CA LEU A 39 -4.69 -5.93 2.13
C LEU A 39 -5.70 -7.02 1.69
N TRP A 40 -6.18 -6.91 0.47
CA TRP A 40 -6.93 -7.97 -0.20
C TRP A 40 -5.98 -8.73 -1.11
N THR A 41 -5.36 -9.77 -0.56
CA THR A 41 -4.31 -10.58 -1.20
C THR A 41 -4.74 -11.09 -2.57
N ASP A 42 -5.95 -11.65 -2.70
CA ASP A 42 -6.44 -12.23 -3.97
C ASP A 42 -6.60 -11.22 -5.13
N GLN A 43 -6.45 -9.92 -4.88
CA GLN A 43 -6.55 -8.85 -5.89
C GLN A 43 -5.30 -7.96 -5.93
N SER A 44 -4.34 -8.22 -5.05
CA SER A 44 -3.13 -7.43 -4.94
C SER A 44 -1.97 -8.26 -5.45
N ASP A 45 -1.11 -7.65 -6.25
CA ASP A 45 0.00 -8.35 -6.88
C ASP A 45 1.15 -7.39 -7.17
N TRP A 46 2.28 -7.97 -7.56
CA TRP A 46 3.36 -7.22 -8.15
C TRP A 46 3.99 -7.97 -9.33
N SER A 47 4.73 -7.26 -10.17
CA SER A 47 5.58 -7.87 -11.18
C SER A 47 6.87 -7.07 -11.35
N GLY A 48 7.96 -7.72 -11.76
CA GLY A 48 9.21 -7.02 -12.05
C GLY A 48 10.48 -7.77 -11.62
N SER A 49 11.37 -7.04 -10.95
CA SER A 49 12.71 -7.46 -10.54
C SER A 49 13.16 -6.72 -9.27
N GLU A 50 14.35 -7.03 -8.75
CA GLU A 50 14.94 -6.31 -7.62
C GLU A 50 15.15 -4.80 -7.86
N THR A 51 15.19 -4.36 -9.13
CA THR A 51 15.47 -2.96 -9.49
C THR A 51 14.26 -2.20 -10.05
N TYR A 52 13.16 -2.91 -10.26
CA TYR A 52 11.91 -2.37 -10.83
C TYR A 52 10.74 -3.20 -10.32
N ALA A 53 9.68 -2.57 -9.82
CA ALA A 53 8.45 -3.27 -9.47
C ALA A 53 7.22 -2.49 -9.98
N SER A 54 6.33 -3.16 -10.71
CA SER A 54 4.95 -2.71 -10.92
C SER A 54 4.13 -3.22 -9.74
N VAL A 55 3.50 -2.33 -9.00
CA VAL A 55 2.81 -2.62 -7.74
C VAL A 55 1.32 -2.32 -7.89
N ASN A 56 0.48 -3.25 -7.44
CA ASN A 56 -0.96 -3.09 -7.43
C ASN A 56 -1.53 -3.57 -6.08
N ILE A 57 -2.06 -2.64 -5.29
CA ILE A 57 -2.56 -2.88 -3.94
C ILE A 57 -4.07 -2.65 -3.92
N TYR A 58 -4.83 -3.66 -3.53
CA TYR A 58 -6.25 -3.57 -3.20
C TYR A 58 -6.41 -3.71 -1.70
N ALA A 59 -7.19 -2.82 -1.08
CA ALA A 59 -7.41 -2.84 0.36
C ALA A 59 -8.90 -2.70 0.70
N ARG A 60 -9.31 -3.40 1.75
CA ARG A 60 -10.68 -3.40 2.27
C ARG A 60 -10.72 -2.75 3.65
N PRO A 61 -11.78 -2.00 3.98
CA PRO A 61 -11.98 -1.48 5.33
C PRO A 61 -11.94 -2.59 6.38
N GLU A 62 -11.29 -2.33 7.51
CA GLU A 62 -11.15 -3.30 8.60
C GLU A 62 -12.36 -3.27 9.56
N THR A 63 -12.89 -2.08 9.86
CA THR A 63 -13.96 -1.87 10.84
C THR A 63 -15.30 -1.65 10.17
N ASP A 64 -16.40 -1.97 10.86
CA ASP A 64 -17.75 -1.72 10.34
C ASP A 64 -18.02 -0.23 10.15
N ALA A 65 -17.51 0.62 11.04
CA ALA A 65 -17.59 2.07 10.89
C ALA A 65 -16.92 2.56 9.59
N THR A 66 -15.73 2.05 9.26
CA THR A 66 -15.09 2.38 7.97
C THR A 66 -15.86 1.78 6.80
N ARG A 67 -16.45 0.58 6.92
CA ARG A 67 -17.29 -0.05 5.87
C ARG A 67 -18.58 0.71 5.58
N GLU A 68 -19.09 1.49 6.52
CA GLU A 68 -20.27 2.33 6.34
C GLU A 68 -19.95 3.59 5.52
N ALA A 69 -18.71 4.10 5.62
CA ALA A 69 -18.28 5.32 4.94
C ALA A 69 -17.48 5.07 3.65
N TYR A 70 -16.75 3.96 3.58
CA TYR A 70 -15.80 3.66 2.50
C TYR A 70 -15.84 2.19 2.09
N GLY A 71 -15.49 1.94 0.83
CA GLY A 71 -15.32 0.63 0.23
C GLY A 71 -13.86 0.38 -0.13
N ILE A 72 -13.61 -0.19 -1.30
CA ILE A 72 -12.26 -0.61 -1.71
C ILE A 72 -11.39 0.63 -1.99
N LEU A 73 -10.18 0.61 -1.44
CA LEU A 73 -9.06 1.46 -1.83
C LEU A 73 -8.15 0.69 -2.79
N THR A 74 -7.70 1.34 -3.87
CA THR A 74 -6.67 0.81 -4.77
C THR A 74 -5.50 1.78 -4.85
N LEU A 75 -4.28 1.26 -4.89
CA LEU A 75 -3.06 2.00 -5.20
C LEU A 75 -2.30 1.24 -6.30
N GLY A 76 -1.96 1.91 -7.40
CA GLY A 76 -1.12 1.39 -8.47
C GLY A 76 0.06 2.32 -8.70
N PHE A 77 1.27 1.77 -8.85
CA PHE A 77 2.47 2.56 -9.15
C PHE A 77 3.65 1.68 -9.57
N GLU A 78 4.64 2.30 -10.19
CA GLU A 78 5.93 1.66 -10.49
C GLU A 78 7.01 2.12 -9.50
N VAL A 79 7.81 1.22 -8.95
CA VAL A 79 9.01 1.55 -8.18
C VAL A 79 10.24 1.34 -9.06
N ALA A 80 10.98 2.40 -9.34
CA ALA A 80 12.23 2.35 -10.08
C ALA A 80 13.24 3.32 -9.47
N GLY A 81 14.49 2.87 -9.25
CA GLY A 81 15.52 3.70 -8.64
C GLY A 81 15.17 4.24 -7.24
N GLY A 82 14.29 3.54 -6.51
CA GLY A 82 13.81 3.94 -5.18
C GLY A 82 12.73 5.02 -5.19
N SER A 83 12.17 5.38 -6.35
CA SER A 83 11.08 6.35 -6.48
C SER A 83 9.84 5.70 -7.07
N ALA A 84 8.65 6.15 -6.65
CA ALA A 84 7.41 5.78 -7.30
C ALA A 84 7.20 6.61 -8.59
N ASN A 85 6.63 5.99 -9.62
CA ASN A 85 6.29 6.61 -10.90
C ASN A 85 4.86 6.21 -11.28
N ALA A 86 4.21 7.08 -12.05
CA ALA A 86 2.83 6.90 -12.54
C ALA A 86 1.86 6.44 -11.44
N PRO A 87 1.78 7.15 -10.29
CA PRO A 87 0.89 6.75 -9.22
C PRO A 87 -0.57 6.95 -9.64
N GLU A 88 -1.39 5.95 -9.37
CA GLU A 88 -2.84 5.99 -9.55
C GLU A 88 -3.51 5.47 -8.27
N ALA A 89 -4.61 6.09 -7.88
CA ALA A 89 -5.39 5.64 -6.74
C ALA A 89 -6.90 5.74 -7.02
N SER A 90 -7.66 4.87 -6.37
CA SER A 90 -9.11 4.99 -6.35
C SER A 90 -9.70 4.57 -5.01
N LEU A 91 -10.79 5.23 -4.60
CA LEU A 91 -11.51 4.93 -3.38
C LEU A 91 -13.00 4.88 -3.66
N THR A 92 -13.70 3.89 -3.11
CA THR A 92 -15.17 3.95 -3.08
C THR A 92 -15.61 4.71 -1.83
N ARG A 93 -16.29 5.85 -1.99
CA ARG A 93 -17.04 6.51 -0.92
C ARG A 93 -18.47 5.99 -0.89
N ILE A 94 -19.04 5.84 0.30
CA ILE A 94 -20.39 5.36 0.52
C ILE A 94 -21.21 6.51 1.10
N ASP A 95 -22.19 6.97 0.33
CA ASP A 95 -23.08 8.07 0.67
C ASP A 95 -24.51 7.51 0.82
N GLY A 96 -24.80 6.92 1.99
CA GLY A 96 -26.03 6.17 2.23
C GLY A 96 -26.09 4.89 1.39
N ASP A 97 -27.02 4.80 0.45
CA ASP A 97 -27.14 3.66 -0.47
C ASP A 97 -26.28 3.80 -1.74
N GLU A 98 -25.69 4.99 -1.97
CA GLU A 98 -24.89 5.28 -3.15
C GLU A 98 -23.42 4.92 -2.94
N ARG A 99 -22.79 4.40 -4.00
CA ARG A 99 -21.35 4.14 -4.06
C ARG A 99 -20.73 5.04 -5.11
N VAL A 100 -19.94 6.01 -4.65
CA VAL A 100 -19.24 6.97 -5.49
C VAL A 100 -17.79 6.52 -5.62
N LYS A 101 -17.30 6.37 -6.86
CA LYS A 101 -15.91 6.02 -7.11
C LYS A 101 -15.11 7.30 -7.32
N LEU A 102 -14.09 7.49 -6.49
CA LEU A 102 -13.15 8.60 -6.52
C LEU A 102 -11.81 8.13 -7.09
N TYR A 103 -11.11 9.01 -7.77
CA TYR A 103 -9.86 8.75 -8.50
C TYR A 103 -8.83 9.84 -8.24
N SER A 104 -7.55 9.49 -8.29
CA SER A 104 -6.43 10.43 -8.25
C SER A 104 -5.23 9.88 -9.01
N THR A 105 -4.46 10.76 -9.61
CA THR A 105 -3.21 10.52 -10.34
C THR A 105 -2.20 11.63 -10.00
N ASP A 106 -0.95 11.50 -10.41
CA ASP A 106 0.04 12.57 -10.27
C ASP A 106 -0.38 13.85 -11.01
N ASP A 107 -0.86 13.71 -12.25
CA ASP A 107 -1.29 14.83 -13.10
C ASP A 107 -2.64 15.44 -12.65
N ALA A 108 -3.54 14.62 -12.09
CA ALA A 108 -4.86 15.02 -11.66
C ALA A 108 -5.15 14.56 -10.24
N GLY A 109 -5.15 15.52 -9.30
CA GLY A 109 -5.28 15.27 -7.86
C GLY A 109 -3.95 15.34 -7.12
N GLY A 110 -2.83 15.47 -7.84
CA GLY A 110 -1.51 15.64 -7.23
C GLY A 110 -1.10 14.44 -6.37
N LEU A 111 -1.54 13.23 -6.74
CA LEU A 111 -1.20 12.01 -6.03
C LEU A 111 0.31 11.82 -6.03
N SER A 112 0.86 11.69 -4.83
CA SER A 112 2.25 11.32 -4.62
C SER A 112 2.29 10.05 -3.79
N ILE A 113 3.07 9.07 -4.23
CA ILE A 113 3.41 7.87 -3.45
C ILE A 113 4.91 7.94 -3.15
N THR A 114 5.28 7.73 -1.89
CA THR A 114 6.67 7.75 -1.43
C THR A 114 7.00 6.40 -0.79
N PRO A 115 7.68 5.50 -1.51
CA PRO A 115 8.16 4.25 -0.93
C PRO A 115 9.26 4.54 0.11
N ASP A 116 9.11 3.96 1.30
CA ASP A 116 10.14 3.98 2.35
C ASP A 116 11.07 2.77 2.23
N THR A 117 10.48 1.59 1.95
CA THR A 117 11.22 0.36 1.72
C THR A 117 10.59 -0.42 0.57
N ALA A 118 11.43 -1.08 -0.23
CA ALA A 118 11.02 -2.03 -1.26
C ALA A 118 12.10 -3.11 -1.35
N SER A 119 11.72 -4.37 -1.09
CA SER A 119 12.65 -5.50 -1.08
C SER A 119 11.98 -6.73 -1.65
N VAL A 120 12.65 -7.35 -2.62
CA VAL A 120 12.23 -8.64 -3.18
C VAL A 120 12.91 -9.77 -2.40
N SER A 121 12.13 -10.77 -2.00
CA SER A 121 12.64 -11.97 -1.34
C SER A 121 11.95 -13.22 -1.91
N GLY A 122 12.66 -13.97 -2.76
CA GLY A 122 12.04 -15.05 -3.51
C GLY A 122 11.08 -14.48 -4.57
N GLU A 123 9.80 -14.82 -4.46
CA GLU A 123 8.74 -14.35 -5.36
C GLU A 123 7.92 -13.20 -4.75
N GLU A 124 8.15 -12.88 -3.49
CA GLU A 124 7.40 -11.87 -2.73
C GLU A 124 8.10 -10.50 -2.80
N LEU A 125 7.30 -9.45 -2.86
CA LEU A 125 7.73 -8.06 -2.66
C LEU A 125 7.21 -7.57 -1.30
N THR A 126 8.13 -7.21 -0.41
CA THR A 126 7.81 -6.43 0.79
C THR A 126 8.01 -4.96 0.48
N ILE A 127 6.96 -4.16 0.65
CA ILE A 127 6.98 -2.72 0.35
C ILE A 127 6.20 -1.92 1.39
N SER A 128 6.78 -0.81 1.83
CA SER A 128 6.13 0.15 2.71
C SER A 128 6.33 1.57 2.21
N GLY A 129 5.45 2.47 2.61
CA GLY A 129 5.54 3.87 2.24
C GLY A 129 4.32 4.69 2.65
N SER A 130 4.24 5.88 2.07
CA SER A 130 3.14 6.82 2.28
C SER A 130 2.55 7.31 0.96
N PHE A 131 1.33 7.83 1.01
CA PHE A 131 0.69 8.48 -0.11
C PHE A 131 -0.10 9.71 0.33
N ALA A 132 -0.28 10.68 -0.56
CA ALA A 132 -1.12 11.84 -0.35
C ALA A 132 -1.60 12.42 -1.68
N GLY A 133 -2.80 13.00 -1.68
CA GLY A 133 -3.38 13.67 -2.85
C GLY A 133 -4.82 14.09 -2.62
N GLU A 134 -5.45 14.55 -3.69
CA GLU A 134 -6.87 14.86 -3.75
C GLU A 134 -7.56 13.88 -4.70
N MET A 135 -8.71 13.35 -4.31
CA MET A 135 -9.50 12.44 -5.12
C MET A 135 -10.78 13.10 -5.62
N GLY A 136 -11.08 12.93 -6.90
CA GLY A 136 -12.28 13.47 -7.55
C GLY A 136 -13.14 12.39 -8.21
N ILE A 137 -14.35 12.76 -8.62
CA ILE A 137 -15.22 11.85 -9.39
C ILE A 137 -14.74 11.75 -10.84
N SER A 138 -15.11 10.68 -11.53
CA SER A 138 -14.83 10.53 -12.96
C SER A 138 -15.92 9.71 -13.66
N GLU A 139 -16.39 10.20 -14.80
CA GLU A 139 -17.37 9.48 -15.65
C GLU A 139 -16.69 8.47 -16.60
N ASN A 140 -15.36 8.48 -16.69
CA ASN A 140 -14.59 7.69 -17.63
C ASN A 140 -13.39 6.99 -16.98
N TYR A 141 -13.61 6.50 -15.75
CA TYR A 141 -12.70 5.62 -15.03
C TYR A 141 -11.33 6.24 -14.74
N GLY A 142 -11.31 7.51 -14.32
CA GLY A 142 -10.09 8.20 -13.89
C GLY A 142 -9.32 8.90 -14.99
N ARG A 143 -9.80 8.86 -16.26
CA ARG A 143 -9.15 9.57 -17.37
C ARG A 143 -9.33 11.09 -17.25
N ASP A 144 -10.56 11.52 -16.98
CA ASP A 144 -10.90 12.90 -16.66
C ASP A 144 -11.45 12.92 -15.24
N ILE A 145 -10.69 13.52 -14.32
CA ILE A 145 -11.05 13.60 -12.90
C ILE A 145 -11.58 14.99 -12.61
N ASP A 146 -12.82 15.07 -12.14
CA ASP A 146 -13.44 16.30 -11.68
C ASP A 146 -13.04 16.59 -10.22
N LEU A 147 -12.29 17.68 -10.04
CA LEU A 147 -11.77 18.16 -8.76
C LEU A 147 -12.50 19.43 -8.28
N ASN A 148 -13.76 19.65 -8.70
CA ASN A 148 -14.55 20.79 -8.20
C ASN A 148 -14.95 20.64 -6.72
N ASP A 149 -15.08 19.40 -6.22
CA ASP A 149 -15.33 19.07 -4.81
C ASP A 149 -14.40 17.90 -4.38
N PRO A 150 -13.09 18.16 -4.25
CA PRO A 150 -12.11 17.11 -4.06
C PRO A 150 -12.11 16.57 -2.63
N LEU A 151 -11.85 15.27 -2.50
CA LEU A 151 -11.57 14.63 -1.22
C LEU A 151 -10.06 14.57 -0.97
N ALA A 152 -9.55 15.39 -0.04
CA ALA A 152 -8.16 15.28 0.39
C ALA A 152 -7.93 13.97 1.15
N VAL A 153 -6.92 13.22 0.74
CA VAL A 153 -6.54 11.94 1.33
C VAL A 153 -5.03 11.88 1.58
N SER A 154 -4.65 11.21 2.66
CA SER A 154 -3.26 10.78 2.88
C SER A 154 -3.24 9.44 3.59
N GLY A 155 -2.10 8.78 3.65
CA GLY A 155 -2.03 7.50 4.34
C GLY A 155 -0.68 6.83 4.27
N THR A 156 -0.62 5.63 4.84
CA THR A 156 0.55 4.76 4.82
C THR A 156 0.18 3.35 4.43
N PHE A 157 1.14 2.59 3.95
CA PHE A 157 1.00 1.18 3.65
C PHE A 157 2.24 0.40 4.08
N ASP A 158 2.02 -0.83 4.54
CA ASP A 158 3.05 -1.82 4.82
C ASP A 158 2.49 -3.18 4.42
N VAL A 159 2.99 -3.72 3.31
CA VAL A 159 2.41 -4.88 2.63
C VAL A 159 3.47 -5.84 2.09
N VAL A 160 3.06 -7.10 1.99
CA VAL A 160 3.77 -8.17 1.30
C VAL A 160 2.87 -8.66 0.17
N LEU A 161 3.38 -8.64 -1.06
CA LEU A 161 2.65 -8.94 -2.28
C LEU A 161 3.22 -10.20 -2.94
N GLY A 162 2.33 -11.07 -3.42
CA GLY A 162 2.66 -12.18 -4.30
C GLY A 162 2.87 -11.71 -5.75
N PRO A 163 3.59 -12.50 -6.57
CA PRO A 163 3.78 -12.17 -7.97
C PRO A 163 2.45 -12.24 -8.72
N VAL A 164 2.34 -11.53 -9.85
CA VAL A 164 1.25 -11.74 -10.80
C VAL A 164 1.23 -13.20 -11.27
N GLU A 165 0.07 -13.85 -11.19
CA GLU A 165 -0.16 -15.23 -11.66
C GLU A 165 -0.32 -15.34 -13.18
#